data_AF-A0A3G9IVE0-F1
#
_entry.id   AF-A0A3G9IVE0-F1
#
_cell.length_a   1.000
_cell.length_b   1.000
_cell.length_c   1.000
_cell.angle_alpha   90.00
_cell.angle_beta   90.00
_cell.angle_gamma   90.00
#
_symmetry.space_group_name_H-M   'P 1'
#
loop_
_entity.id
_entity.type
_entity.pdbx_description
1 polymer ?
#
loop_
_entity_poly.entity_id
_entity_poly.type
_entity_poly.pdbx_seq_one_letter_code
_entity_poly.pdbx_strand_id
1 'polypeptide(L)'
;MYAPAAIQNRPRVTWLPGPSDKSRTPISSQISTQMDMLRKYIAASQNGNPQALTQLAIFGIFSVQGGEGYIHTPMTSAEVANYHTWITAVAQTLGQTRVAIVLEPDLAITTNPRTTNAATRQQMTNWAAYWFKSHNPRATVYLSAGDADWLTPTQAANLLKASGIQYARGFALGDTHYSTVGSDVMQGTAIVKALGSLGYPGRHFVVDTSDNGRGFGFSQDPSRAVCASKSSRAPCVTLGVPPTWQVTDPRIGLTSTQAYYALRLQDADLWIGRPWNQDQAWPFLPARAKQLAASSPYA
;
A
#
# COMPACT_ATOMS: atom_id res chain seq x y z
N MET A 1 8.76 15.68 -19.22
CA MET A 1 9.78 14.62 -19.33
C MET A 1 9.19 13.34 -18.76
N TYR A 2 9.15 12.26 -19.53
CA TYR A 2 8.51 10.99 -19.12
C TYR A 2 9.39 10.19 -18.14
N ALA A 3 8.77 9.28 -17.39
CA ALA A 3 9.51 8.35 -16.53
C ALA A 3 10.31 7.34 -17.38
N PRO A 4 11.48 6.87 -16.90
CA PRO A 4 12.25 5.83 -17.60
C PRO A 4 11.45 4.55 -17.86
N ALA A 5 11.84 3.78 -18.89
CA ALA A 5 11.23 2.47 -19.23
C ALA A 5 11.12 1.53 -18.02
N ALA A 6 12.15 1.51 -17.17
CA ALA A 6 12.19 0.73 -15.93
C ALA A 6 11.05 1.04 -14.95
N ILE A 7 10.44 2.23 -15.05
CA ILE A 7 9.28 2.64 -14.24
C ILE A 7 8.00 2.60 -15.07
N GLN A 8 7.98 3.28 -16.22
CA GLN A 8 6.74 3.51 -16.97
C GLN A 8 6.11 2.22 -17.51
N ASN A 9 6.93 1.24 -17.92
CA ASN A 9 6.48 -0.01 -18.52
C ASN A 9 6.17 -1.10 -17.48
N ARG A 10 6.30 -0.80 -16.19
CA ARG A 10 6.00 -1.74 -15.11
C ARG A 10 4.60 -1.48 -14.56
N PRO A 11 3.83 -2.53 -14.23
CA PRO A 11 2.65 -2.39 -13.41
C PRO A 11 3.02 -1.67 -12.11
N ARG A 12 2.12 -0.83 -11.60
CA ARG A 12 2.29 -0.11 -10.35
C ARG A 12 0.92 0.27 -9.81
N VAL A 13 0.85 0.41 -8.51
CA VAL A 13 -0.38 0.82 -7.83
C VAL A 13 -0.67 2.29 -8.14
N THR A 14 -1.93 2.59 -8.48
CA THR A 14 -2.44 3.97 -8.51
C THR A 14 -3.06 4.28 -7.16
N TRP A 15 -2.60 5.35 -6.49
CA TRP A 15 -3.26 5.75 -5.25
C TRP A 15 -4.45 6.64 -5.53
N LEU A 16 -5.49 6.40 -4.74
CA LEU A 16 -6.68 7.21 -4.64
C LEU A 16 -6.76 7.76 -3.22
N PRO A 17 -6.30 9.00 -2.98
CA PRO A 17 -6.46 9.65 -1.70
C PRO A 17 -7.93 10.00 -1.48
N GLY A 18 -8.44 9.88 -0.25
CA GLY A 18 -9.79 10.33 0.10
C GLY A 18 -9.97 11.84 -0.05
N PRO A 19 -11.22 12.32 -0.26
CA PRO A 19 -11.52 13.74 -0.41
C PRO A 19 -11.19 14.47 0.89
N SER A 20 -10.61 15.67 0.80
CA SER A 20 -10.15 16.42 1.97
C SER A 20 -11.08 17.58 2.31
N ASP A 21 -11.50 17.66 3.57
CA ASP A 21 -12.29 18.76 4.11
C ASP A 21 -11.46 20.05 4.29
N LYS A 22 -10.13 19.99 4.05
CA LYS A 22 -9.25 21.17 4.03
C LYS A 22 -9.16 21.82 2.65
N SER A 23 -9.67 21.16 1.61
CA SER A 23 -9.73 21.74 0.27
C SER A 23 -10.85 22.76 0.15
N ARG A 24 -10.65 23.79 -0.69
CA ARG A 24 -11.72 24.72 -1.08
C ARG A 24 -12.73 24.09 -2.04
N THR A 25 -12.38 22.96 -2.66
CA THR A 25 -13.27 22.23 -3.56
C THR A 25 -14.28 21.42 -2.74
N PRO A 26 -15.59 21.52 -3.01
CA PRO A 26 -16.60 20.72 -2.31
C PRO A 26 -16.31 19.22 -2.40
N ILE A 27 -16.59 18.48 -1.31
CA ILE A 27 -16.36 17.03 -1.22
C ILE A 27 -17.03 16.27 -2.37
N SER A 28 -18.28 16.62 -2.72
CA SER A 28 -18.98 16.01 -3.85
C SER A 28 -18.25 16.19 -5.18
N SER A 29 -17.71 17.39 -5.44
CA SER A 29 -16.92 17.68 -6.64
C SER A 29 -15.57 16.95 -6.64
N GLN A 30 -14.92 16.82 -5.49
CA GLN A 30 -13.70 16.01 -5.34
C GLN A 30 -13.99 14.54 -5.67
N ILE A 31 -15.04 13.95 -5.08
CA ILE A 31 -15.46 12.57 -5.34
C ILE A 31 -15.77 12.38 -6.82
N SER A 32 -16.58 13.26 -7.43
CA SER A 32 -16.92 13.15 -8.86
C SER A 32 -15.68 13.14 -9.75
N THR A 33 -14.75 14.08 -9.50
CA THR A 33 -13.50 14.18 -10.27
C THR A 33 -12.64 12.92 -10.11
N GLN A 34 -12.55 12.40 -8.89
CA GLN A 34 -11.83 11.16 -8.61
C GLN A 34 -12.46 9.94 -9.28
N MET A 35 -13.79 9.84 -9.33
CA MET A 35 -14.46 8.73 -10.00
C MET A 35 -14.22 8.76 -11.50
N ASP A 36 -14.17 9.93 -12.13
CA ASP A 36 -13.80 10.06 -13.54
C ASP A 36 -12.35 9.64 -13.80
N MET A 37 -11.43 10.00 -12.91
CA MET A 37 -10.03 9.54 -12.99
C MET A 37 -9.94 8.02 -12.80
N LEU A 38 -10.69 7.46 -11.84
CA LEU A 38 -10.73 6.03 -11.58
C LEU A 38 -11.27 5.24 -12.78
N ARG A 39 -12.35 5.69 -13.43
CA ARG A 39 -12.88 5.06 -14.66
C ARG A 39 -11.83 5.04 -15.78
N LYS A 40 -11.15 6.17 -16.00
CA LYS A 40 -10.06 6.26 -16.99
C LYS A 40 -8.91 5.32 -16.67
N TYR A 41 -8.53 5.23 -15.39
CA TYR A 41 -7.47 4.32 -14.94
C TYR A 41 -7.86 2.84 -15.10
N ILE A 42 -9.09 2.46 -14.75
CA ILE A 42 -9.60 1.09 -14.96
C ILE A 42 -9.50 0.74 -16.45
N ALA A 43 -10.05 1.58 -17.33
CA ALA A 43 -10.00 1.36 -18.77
C ALA A 43 -8.56 1.24 -19.31
N ALA A 44 -7.66 2.13 -18.89
CA ALA A 44 -6.26 2.11 -19.30
C ALA A 44 -5.50 0.89 -18.78
N SER A 45 -5.70 0.52 -17.51
CA SER A 45 -5.04 -0.64 -16.89
C SER A 45 -5.51 -1.96 -17.49
N GLN A 46 -6.77 -2.04 -17.91
CA GLN A 46 -7.33 -3.22 -18.54
C GLN A 46 -7.01 -3.32 -20.03
N ASN A 47 -6.88 -2.18 -20.72
CA ASN A 47 -6.60 -2.10 -22.16
C ASN A 47 -7.48 -3.06 -22.99
N GLY A 48 -8.80 -3.06 -22.69
CA GLY A 48 -9.77 -3.95 -23.33
C GLY A 48 -9.86 -5.37 -22.77
N ASN A 49 -8.96 -5.78 -21.87
CA ASN A 49 -9.02 -7.09 -21.20
C ASN A 49 -9.65 -6.99 -19.79
N PRO A 50 -10.90 -7.42 -19.59
CA PRO A 50 -11.57 -7.37 -18.29
C PRO A 50 -11.01 -8.34 -17.23
N GLN A 51 -10.04 -9.21 -17.61
CA GLN A 51 -9.30 -10.07 -16.68
C GLN A 51 -7.95 -9.49 -16.26
N ALA A 52 -7.49 -8.42 -16.90
CA ALA A 52 -6.27 -7.73 -16.47
C ALA A 52 -6.47 -7.14 -15.07
N LEU A 53 -5.42 -7.22 -14.25
CA LEU A 53 -5.44 -6.75 -12.87
C LEU A 53 -5.30 -5.23 -12.81
N THR A 54 -6.33 -4.55 -12.32
CA THR A 54 -6.21 -3.17 -11.85
C THR A 54 -5.60 -3.16 -10.44
N GLN A 55 -4.73 -2.20 -10.12
CA GLN A 55 -4.03 -2.13 -8.83
C GLN A 55 -4.22 -0.76 -8.18
N LEU A 56 -4.78 -0.73 -6.96
CA LEU A 56 -5.12 0.50 -6.25
C LEU A 56 -4.55 0.53 -4.84
N ALA A 57 -4.15 1.72 -4.41
CA ALA A 57 -3.96 2.04 -3.00
C ALA A 57 -5.07 3.02 -2.63
N ILE A 58 -5.86 2.70 -1.61
CA ILE A 58 -6.96 3.54 -1.15
C ILE A 58 -6.55 4.11 0.18
N PHE A 59 -6.35 5.43 0.24
CA PHE A 59 -5.81 6.11 1.41
C PHE A 59 -6.73 7.26 1.81
N GLY A 60 -7.65 7.03 2.73
CA GLY A 60 -8.66 8.00 3.14
C GLY A 60 -8.65 8.32 4.63
N ILE A 61 -8.22 7.41 5.50
CA ILE A 61 -8.39 7.61 6.94
C ILE A 61 -7.61 8.81 7.47
N PHE A 62 -6.53 9.24 6.82
CA PHE A 62 -5.80 10.48 7.16
C PHE A 62 -6.04 11.60 6.16
N SER A 63 -6.22 11.29 4.88
CA SER A 63 -6.34 12.31 3.83
C SER A 63 -7.58 13.20 3.97
N VAL A 64 -8.66 12.68 4.55
CA VAL A 64 -9.89 13.45 4.83
C VAL A 64 -9.57 14.70 5.65
N GLN A 65 -8.63 14.60 6.59
CA GLN A 65 -8.21 15.73 7.43
C GLN A 65 -7.05 16.54 6.84
N GLY A 66 -6.50 16.13 5.70
CA GLY A 66 -5.37 16.78 5.03
C GLY A 66 -4.05 16.00 5.11
N GLY A 67 -4.07 14.76 5.62
CA GLY A 67 -2.93 13.86 5.64
C GLY A 67 -2.54 13.40 7.04
N GLU A 68 -1.40 12.74 7.14
CA GLU A 68 -0.95 12.04 8.35
C GLU A 68 -0.53 12.98 9.47
N GLY A 69 -0.19 14.23 9.17
CA GLY A 69 0.11 15.26 10.18
C GLY A 69 -1.04 15.55 11.16
N TYR A 70 -2.25 15.05 10.88
CA TYR A 70 -3.46 15.23 11.68
C TYR A 70 -3.70 14.09 12.70
N ILE A 71 -2.69 13.29 13.04
CA ILE A 71 -2.85 12.21 14.03
C ILE A 71 -3.41 12.70 15.39
N HIS A 72 -3.18 13.95 15.78
CA HIS A 72 -3.66 14.51 17.05
C HIS A 72 -5.04 15.17 16.94
N THR A 73 -5.61 15.23 15.73
CA THR A 73 -6.91 15.85 15.49
C THR A 73 -8.02 14.79 15.56
N PRO A 74 -9.08 15.02 16.36
CA PRO A 74 -10.21 14.10 16.41
C PRO A 74 -10.98 14.09 15.09
N MET A 75 -11.51 12.92 14.71
CA MET A 75 -12.41 12.79 13.57
C MET A 75 -13.80 13.27 13.93
N THR A 76 -14.39 14.13 13.09
CA THR A 76 -15.78 14.53 13.20
C THR A 76 -16.71 13.50 12.55
N SER A 77 -17.98 13.46 12.97
CA SER A 77 -18.98 12.57 12.34
C SER A 77 -19.18 12.88 10.85
N ALA A 78 -19.01 14.15 10.44
CA ALA A 78 -19.10 14.55 9.05
C ALA A 78 -17.93 13.99 8.22
N GLU A 79 -16.70 14.06 8.74
CA GLU A 79 -15.50 13.48 8.11
C GLU A 79 -15.64 11.96 7.94
N VAL A 80 -16.17 11.26 8.94
CA VAL A 80 -16.48 9.82 8.86
C VAL A 80 -17.55 9.53 7.79
N ALA A 81 -18.62 10.34 7.74
CA ALA A 81 -19.67 10.20 6.73
C ALA A 81 -19.16 10.47 5.30
N ASN A 82 -18.26 11.45 5.14
CA ASN A 82 -17.60 11.78 3.88
C ASN A 82 -16.75 10.60 3.39
N TYR A 83 -15.98 9.98 4.29
CA TYR A 83 -15.21 8.76 3.98
C TYR A 83 -16.12 7.61 3.52
N HIS A 84 -17.21 7.33 4.23
CA HIS A 84 -18.16 6.28 3.81
C HIS A 84 -18.80 6.58 2.46
N THR A 85 -19.19 7.82 2.21
CA THR A 85 -19.75 8.27 0.92
C THR A 85 -18.74 8.07 -0.20
N TRP A 86 -17.48 8.44 0.04
CA TRP A 86 -16.41 8.27 -0.93
C TRP A 86 -16.12 6.81 -1.24
N ILE A 87 -15.90 5.95 -0.23
CA ILE A 87 -15.67 4.52 -0.42
C ILE A 87 -16.86 3.86 -1.14
N THR A 88 -18.09 4.29 -0.86
CA THR A 88 -19.27 3.83 -1.59
C THR A 88 -19.16 4.14 -3.08
N ALA A 89 -18.79 5.38 -3.43
CA ALA A 89 -18.60 5.78 -4.82
C ALA A 89 -17.44 5.02 -5.50
N VAL A 90 -16.35 4.76 -4.77
CA VAL A 90 -15.21 3.95 -5.26
C VAL A 90 -15.70 2.54 -5.59
N ALA A 91 -16.37 1.86 -4.67
CA ALA A 91 -16.86 0.50 -4.87
C ALA A 91 -17.87 0.41 -6.05
N GLN A 92 -18.78 1.37 -6.16
CA GLN A 92 -19.71 1.46 -7.28
C GLN A 92 -18.98 1.65 -8.63
N THR A 93 -17.96 2.52 -8.65
CA THR A 93 -17.17 2.79 -9.86
C THR A 93 -16.30 1.59 -10.26
N LEU A 94 -15.79 0.84 -9.28
CA LEU A 94 -15.09 -0.42 -9.54
C LEU A 94 -16.01 -1.47 -10.16
N GLY A 95 -17.28 -1.53 -9.75
CA GLY A 95 -18.23 -2.53 -10.26
C GLY A 95 -17.67 -3.96 -10.13
N GLN A 96 -17.59 -4.68 -11.25
CA GLN A 96 -17.02 -6.04 -11.31
C GLN A 96 -15.56 -6.08 -11.80
N THR A 97 -14.83 -4.97 -11.70
CA THR A 97 -13.42 -4.89 -12.09
C THR A 97 -12.58 -5.89 -11.27
N ARG A 98 -11.74 -6.67 -11.94
CA ARG A 98 -10.72 -7.49 -11.25
C ARG A 98 -9.62 -6.57 -10.72
N VAL A 99 -9.61 -6.37 -9.41
CA VAL A 99 -8.77 -5.34 -8.77
C VAL A 99 -8.07 -5.88 -7.52
N ALA A 100 -6.80 -5.50 -7.34
CA ALA A 100 -6.09 -5.63 -6.07
C ALA A 100 -6.10 -4.27 -5.38
N ILE A 101 -6.51 -4.24 -4.11
CA ILE A 101 -6.64 -3.03 -3.30
C ILE A 101 -5.72 -3.17 -2.10
N VAL A 102 -4.73 -2.28 -2.00
CA VAL A 102 -4.01 -2.01 -0.76
C VAL A 102 -4.80 -0.93 -0.02
N LEU A 103 -5.36 -1.27 1.13
CA LEU A 103 -6.30 -0.44 1.86
C LEU A 103 -5.61 0.22 3.05
N GLU A 104 -5.71 1.54 3.07
CA GLU A 104 -5.16 2.48 4.04
C GLU A 104 -3.66 2.27 4.28
N PRO A 105 -2.79 2.51 3.28
CA PRO A 105 -1.36 2.64 3.55
C PRO A 105 -1.07 3.45 4.81
N ASP A 106 -0.07 3.03 5.58
CA ASP A 106 0.28 3.60 6.89
C ASP A 106 -0.81 3.44 7.98
N LEU A 107 -1.71 2.47 7.86
CA LEU A 107 -2.68 2.11 8.90
C LEU A 107 -2.01 1.85 10.27
N ALA A 108 -0.74 1.42 10.28
CA ALA A 108 0.09 1.25 11.46
C ALA A 108 0.20 2.53 12.33
N ILE A 109 0.05 3.73 11.76
CA ILE A 109 0.01 4.99 12.52
C ILE A 109 -1.12 4.97 13.57
N THR A 110 -2.20 4.24 13.34
CA THR A 110 -3.31 4.13 14.30
C THR A 110 -2.94 3.36 15.57
N THR A 111 -1.81 2.63 15.61
CA THR A 111 -1.32 1.98 16.84
C THR A 111 -0.47 2.90 17.69
N ASN A 112 -0.11 4.10 17.21
CA ASN A 112 0.60 5.08 18.01
C ASN A 112 -0.32 5.58 19.14
N PRO A 113 0.09 5.51 20.42
CA PRO A 113 -0.72 5.98 21.55
C PRO A 113 -1.13 7.45 21.47
N ARG A 114 -0.43 8.25 20.66
CA ARG A 114 -0.73 9.67 20.44
C ARG A 114 -1.75 9.91 19.31
N THR A 115 -2.20 8.88 18.61
CA THR A 115 -3.21 9.01 17.55
C THR A 115 -4.60 9.14 18.16
N THR A 116 -5.18 10.33 18.04
CA THR A 116 -6.56 10.62 18.42
C THR A 116 -7.54 9.84 17.52
N ASN A 117 -8.61 9.32 18.11
CA ASN A 117 -9.64 8.53 17.42
C ASN A 117 -9.09 7.30 16.65
N ALA A 118 -8.02 6.66 17.13
CA ALA A 118 -7.44 5.46 16.50
C ALA A 118 -8.49 4.37 16.20
N ALA A 119 -9.34 4.03 17.17
CA ALA A 119 -10.40 3.04 17.00
C ALA A 119 -11.42 3.44 15.91
N THR A 120 -11.76 4.72 15.80
CA THR A 120 -12.65 5.22 14.73
C THR A 120 -12.01 5.01 13.36
N ARG A 121 -10.72 5.34 13.19
CA ARG A 121 -9.99 5.14 11.92
C ARG A 121 -9.89 3.65 11.54
N GLN A 122 -9.66 2.78 12.52
CA GLN A 122 -9.66 1.33 12.32
C GLN A 122 -11.06 0.82 11.92
N GLN A 123 -12.12 1.33 12.55
CA GLN A 123 -13.51 0.99 12.20
C GLN A 123 -13.90 1.49 10.80
N MET A 124 -13.44 2.67 10.38
CA MET A 124 -13.61 3.15 9.00
C MET A 124 -12.96 2.19 8.00
N THR A 125 -11.74 1.73 8.30
CA THR A 125 -11.02 0.74 7.46
C THR A 125 -11.76 -0.59 7.40
N ASN A 126 -12.28 -1.05 8.56
CA ASN A 126 -13.08 -2.26 8.66
C ASN A 126 -14.32 -2.20 7.77
N TRP A 127 -15.05 -1.09 7.85
CA TRP A 127 -16.22 -0.84 7.03
C TRP A 127 -15.87 -0.82 5.54
N ALA A 128 -14.76 -0.18 5.15
CA ALA A 128 -14.32 -0.16 3.76
C ALA A 128 -13.97 -1.57 3.23
N ALA A 129 -13.26 -2.37 4.03
CA ALA A 129 -12.93 -3.76 3.68
C ALA A 129 -14.20 -4.61 3.48
N TYR A 130 -15.17 -4.50 4.41
CA TYR A 130 -16.49 -5.13 4.28
C TYR A 130 -17.20 -4.66 3.00
N TRP A 131 -17.20 -3.36 2.75
CA TRP A 131 -17.93 -2.76 1.63
C TRP A 131 -17.38 -3.24 0.28
N PHE A 132 -16.05 -3.22 0.09
CA PHE A 132 -15.42 -3.74 -1.13
C PHE A 132 -15.72 -5.23 -1.33
N LYS A 133 -15.60 -6.04 -0.27
CA LYS A 133 -15.88 -7.48 -0.35
C LYS A 133 -17.34 -7.76 -0.75
N SER A 134 -18.27 -6.96 -0.27
CA SER A 134 -19.71 -7.15 -0.48
C SER A 134 -20.18 -6.71 -1.87
N HIS A 135 -19.53 -5.70 -2.46
CA HIS A 135 -19.97 -5.09 -3.72
C HIS A 135 -19.13 -5.50 -4.94
N ASN A 136 -17.92 -6.01 -4.74
CA ASN A 136 -17.08 -6.51 -5.82
C ASN A 136 -16.45 -7.86 -5.45
N PRO A 137 -17.05 -9.01 -5.84
CA PRO A 137 -16.50 -10.32 -5.54
C PRO A 137 -15.16 -10.61 -6.25
N ARG A 138 -14.77 -9.78 -7.23
CA ARG A 138 -13.48 -9.86 -7.95
C ARG A 138 -12.42 -8.92 -7.37
N ALA A 139 -12.73 -8.18 -6.31
CA ALA A 139 -11.76 -7.39 -5.56
C ALA A 139 -10.98 -8.28 -4.59
N THR A 140 -9.66 -8.12 -4.58
CA THR A 140 -8.74 -8.74 -3.61
C THR A 140 -8.18 -7.63 -2.73
N VAL A 141 -8.62 -7.57 -1.47
CA VAL A 141 -8.23 -6.52 -0.52
C VAL A 141 -7.10 -6.99 0.39
N TYR A 142 -6.09 -6.15 0.55
CA TYR A 142 -4.97 -6.28 1.49
C TYR A 142 -4.96 -5.03 2.39
N LEU A 143 -5.09 -5.20 3.70
CA LEU A 143 -4.98 -4.09 4.65
C LEU A 143 -3.50 -3.75 4.88
N SER A 144 -3.12 -2.48 4.95
CA SER A 144 -1.74 -2.13 5.35
C SER A 144 -1.41 -2.66 6.74
N ALA A 145 -0.22 -3.25 6.91
CA ALA A 145 0.29 -3.73 8.19
C ALA A 145 1.62 -3.05 8.59
N GLY A 146 1.99 -1.96 7.90
CA GLY A 146 3.28 -1.29 8.07
C GLY A 146 4.42 -2.09 7.44
N ASP A 147 5.55 -2.18 8.14
CA ASP A 147 6.77 -2.82 7.64
C ASP A 147 7.41 -3.72 8.73
N ALA A 148 8.35 -4.57 8.33
CA ALA A 148 9.12 -5.47 9.20
C ALA A 148 9.84 -4.77 10.35
N ASP A 149 10.14 -3.47 10.23
CA ASP A 149 10.81 -2.68 11.25
C ASP A 149 9.87 -1.83 12.13
N TRP A 150 8.54 -1.95 11.96
CA TRP A 150 7.58 -1.06 12.61
C TRP A 150 6.81 -1.72 13.77
N LEU A 151 6.04 -2.76 13.50
CA LEU A 151 5.14 -3.37 14.49
C LEU A 151 5.64 -4.75 14.92
N THR A 152 5.41 -5.11 16.19
CA THR A 152 5.50 -6.54 16.56
C THR A 152 4.38 -7.33 15.86
N PRO A 153 4.57 -8.64 15.57
CA PRO A 153 3.54 -9.46 14.92
C PRO A 153 2.19 -9.46 15.65
N THR A 154 2.21 -9.38 16.98
CA THR A 154 0.98 -9.34 17.79
C THR A 154 0.27 -7.99 17.69
N GLN A 155 1.01 -6.88 17.67
CA GLN A 155 0.44 -5.55 17.44
C GLN A 155 -0.20 -5.47 16.05
N ALA A 156 0.50 -5.94 15.02
CA ALA A 156 -0.03 -5.98 13.65
C ALA A 156 -1.29 -6.87 13.55
N ALA A 157 -1.29 -8.07 14.15
CA ALA A 157 -2.47 -8.94 14.13
C ALA A 157 -3.70 -8.31 14.82
N ASN A 158 -3.51 -7.62 15.94
CA ASN A 158 -4.58 -6.90 16.63
C ASN A 158 -5.09 -5.69 15.83
N LEU A 159 -4.18 -4.92 15.21
CA LEU A 159 -4.51 -3.84 14.29
C LEU A 159 -5.39 -4.36 13.14
N LEU A 160 -4.93 -5.41 12.46
CA LEU A 160 -5.63 -6.01 11.32
C LEU A 160 -7.00 -6.56 11.71
N LYS A 161 -7.11 -7.18 12.89
CA LYS A 161 -8.40 -7.60 13.47
C LYS A 161 -9.37 -6.42 13.63
N ALA A 162 -8.91 -5.33 14.24
CA ALA A 162 -9.75 -4.14 14.42
C ALA A 162 -10.16 -3.52 13.07
N SER A 163 -9.27 -3.57 12.08
CA SER A 163 -9.45 -2.99 10.75
C SER A 163 -10.11 -3.89 9.71
N GLY A 164 -10.67 -5.04 10.11
CA GLY A 164 -11.56 -5.84 9.26
C GLY A 164 -10.88 -6.92 8.41
N ILE A 165 -9.78 -7.51 8.90
CA ILE A 165 -9.07 -8.61 8.23
C ILE A 165 -9.97 -9.78 7.82
N GLN A 166 -11.11 -10.00 8.50
CA GLN A 166 -12.08 -11.02 8.09
C GLN A 166 -12.58 -10.87 6.66
N TYR A 167 -12.69 -9.63 6.17
CA TYR A 167 -13.22 -9.30 4.85
C TYR A 167 -12.14 -9.21 3.78
N ALA A 168 -10.86 -9.22 4.18
CA ALA A 168 -9.71 -9.09 3.31
C ALA A 168 -9.09 -10.46 2.97
N ARG A 169 -8.38 -10.54 1.85
CA ARG A 169 -7.52 -11.70 1.52
C ARG A 169 -6.38 -11.82 2.53
N GLY A 170 -5.88 -10.68 2.98
CA GLY A 170 -4.64 -10.59 3.70
C GLY A 170 -4.27 -9.16 4.05
N PHE A 171 -2.98 -8.92 4.12
CA PHE A 171 -2.40 -7.62 4.43
C PHE A 171 -1.23 -7.27 3.49
N ALA A 172 -0.85 -6.01 3.46
CA ALA A 172 0.32 -5.51 2.75
C ALA A 172 1.42 -5.14 3.75
N LEU A 173 2.68 -5.35 3.36
CA LEU A 173 3.87 -4.94 4.09
C LEU A 173 4.76 -4.08 3.21
N GLY A 174 5.62 -3.28 3.85
CA GLY A 174 6.62 -2.44 3.20
C GLY A 174 6.12 -1.03 2.89
N ASP A 175 4.81 -0.79 2.84
CA ASP A 175 4.28 0.57 2.74
C ASP A 175 4.39 1.30 4.10
N THR A 176 5.04 2.47 4.23
CA THR A 176 5.84 3.29 3.29
C THR A 176 7.34 3.33 3.66
N HIS A 177 7.88 2.17 4.06
CA HIS A 177 9.23 1.97 4.54
C HIS A 177 10.10 1.21 3.52
N TYR A 178 11.26 0.69 3.95
CA TYR A 178 12.33 0.25 3.05
C TYR A 178 12.93 -1.10 3.43
N SER A 179 12.29 -1.89 4.29
CA SER A 179 12.86 -3.18 4.72
C SER A 179 13.13 -4.11 3.53
N THR A 180 14.08 -5.03 3.73
CA THR A 180 14.36 -6.05 2.70
C THR A 180 13.14 -6.95 2.51
N VAL A 181 12.90 -7.42 1.28
CA VAL A 181 11.84 -8.40 0.97
C VAL A 181 11.91 -9.60 1.92
N GLY A 182 13.11 -10.10 2.20
CA GLY A 182 13.30 -11.22 3.13
C GLY A 182 12.87 -10.92 4.57
N SER A 183 13.03 -9.68 5.05
CA SER A 183 12.53 -9.24 6.35
C SER A 183 11.01 -9.23 6.37
N ASP A 184 10.38 -8.68 5.33
CA ASP A 184 8.92 -8.63 5.20
C ASP A 184 8.29 -10.01 5.07
N VAL A 185 8.94 -10.93 4.35
CA VAL A 185 8.50 -12.33 4.29
C VAL A 185 8.44 -12.95 5.68
N MET A 186 9.45 -12.71 6.51
CA MET A 186 9.49 -13.27 7.87
C MET A 186 8.48 -12.59 8.79
N GLN A 187 8.33 -11.26 8.70
CA GLN A 187 7.32 -10.52 9.43
C GLN A 187 5.91 -10.97 9.05
N GLY A 188 5.61 -11.04 7.76
CA GLY A 188 4.33 -11.49 7.24
C GLY A 188 3.99 -12.91 7.68
N THR A 189 4.98 -13.81 7.68
CA THR A 189 4.83 -15.16 8.23
C THR A 189 4.45 -15.14 9.71
N ALA A 190 5.10 -14.31 10.51
CA ALA A 190 4.79 -14.18 11.93
C ALA A 190 3.40 -13.57 12.17
N ILE A 191 2.99 -12.59 11.38
CA ILE A 191 1.65 -11.98 11.42
C ILE A 191 0.58 -13.01 11.05
N VAL A 192 0.78 -13.80 9.99
CA VAL A 192 -0.15 -14.87 9.59
C VAL A 192 -0.34 -15.87 10.74
N LYS A 193 0.76 -16.27 11.42
CA LYS A 193 0.67 -17.14 12.59
C LYS A 193 -0.13 -16.49 13.73
N ALA A 194 0.13 -15.22 14.04
CA ALA A 194 -0.58 -14.48 15.08
C ALA A 194 -2.08 -14.32 14.76
N LEU A 195 -2.43 -14.02 13.49
CA LEU A 195 -3.81 -13.97 13.02
C LEU A 195 -4.51 -15.32 13.13
N GLY A 196 -3.80 -16.42 12.83
CA GLY A 196 -4.31 -17.78 13.04
C GLY A 196 -4.73 -18.03 14.49
N SER A 197 -3.91 -17.63 15.46
CA SER A 197 -4.23 -17.70 16.90
C SER A 197 -5.42 -16.82 17.30
N LEU A 198 -5.74 -15.78 16.53
CA LEU A 198 -6.90 -14.91 16.74
C LEU A 198 -8.17 -15.38 16.00
N GLY A 199 -8.14 -16.55 15.35
CA GLY A 199 -9.29 -17.10 14.61
C GLY A 199 -9.37 -16.66 13.15
N TYR A 200 -8.28 -16.11 12.59
CA TYR A 200 -8.19 -15.72 11.19
C TYR A 200 -7.10 -16.52 10.45
N PRO A 201 -7.24 -17.85 10.30
CA PRO A 201 -6.28 -18.66 9.56
C PRO A 201 -6.33 -18.35 8.05
N GLY A 202 -5.32 -18.82 7.31
CA GLY A 202 -5.30 -18.78 5.85
C GLY A 202 -5.20 -17.39 5.23
N ARG A 203 -4.71 -16.40 5.99
CA ARG A 203 -4.41 -15.07 5.45
C ARG A 203 -3.09 -15.09 4.70
N HIS A 204 -3.04 -14.31 3.64
CA HIS A 204 -1.86 -14.12 2.79
C HIS A 204 -1.34 -12.69 2.94
N PHE A 205 -0.24 -12.37 2.27
CA PHE A 205 0.24 -11.00 2.20
C PHE A 205 0.89 -10.65 0.87
N VAL A 206 1.03 -9.35 0.61
CA VAL A 206 1.83 -8.79 -0.47
C VAL A 206 2.93 -7.90 0.11
N VAL A 207 4.03 -7.75 -0.61
CA VAL A 207 5.18 -6.94 -0.18
C VAL A 207 5.36 -5.78 -1.15
N ASP A 208 5.48 -4.56 -0.63
CA ASP A 208 5.95 -3.42 -1.43
C ASP A 208 7.43 -3.58 -1.74
N THR A 209 7.76 -3.45 -3.01
CA THR A 209 9.12 -3.55 -3.53
C THR A 209 9.51 -2.32 -4.34
N SER A 210 8.75 -1.23 -4.23
CA SER A 210 8.95 -0.04 -5.06
C SER A 210 10.28 0.66 -4.79
N ASP A 211 10.78 0.62 -3.54
CA ASP A 211 11.90 1.43 -3.03
C ASP A 211 12.92 0.67 -2.17
N ASN A 212 12.76 -0.64 -2.01
CA ASN A 212 13.61 -1.49 -1.16
C ASN A 212 14.65 -2.32 -1.93
N GLY A 213 15.10 -1.87 -3.11
CA GLY A 213 16.04 -2.65 -3.90
C GLY A 213 17.39 -2.91 -3.22
N ARG A 214 17.69 -2.13 -2.17
CA ARG A 214 18.72 -2.38 -1.16
C ARG A 214 18.13 -2.12 0.21
N GLY A 215 17.25 -3.00 0.67
CA GLY A 215 16.44 -2.70 1.85
C GLY A 215 17.25 -2.29 3.09
N PHE A 216 16.66 -1.38 3.86
CA PHE A 216 17.21 -0.78 5.07
C PHE A 216 16.06 -0.42 6.02
N GLY A 217 16.32 -0.32 7.32
CA GLY A 217 15.33 0.15 8.29
C GLY A 217 15.09 1.65 8.16
N PHE A 218 13.85 2.09 8.37
CA PHE A 218 13.37 3.46 8.16
C PHE A 218 14.18 4.54 8.88
N SER A 219 14.73 4.24 10.05
CA SER A 219 15.56 5.18 10.83
C SER A 219 16.99 5.33 10.30
N GLN A 220 17.46 4.44 9.42
CA GLN A 220 18.84 4.40 8.94
C GLN A 220 19.13 5.46 7.86
N ASP A 221 18.11 5.94 7.14
CA ASP A 221 18.23 7.09 6.23
C ASP A 221 17.07 8.08 6.41
N PRO A 222 17.23 9.05 7.34
CA PRO A 222 16.24 10.11 7.52
C PRO A 222 16.10 11.04 6.30
N SER A 223 17.04 11.01 5.35
CA SER A 223 16.94 11.85 4.14
C SER A 223 16.14 11.18 3.02
N ARG A 224 15.94 9.85 3.08
CA ARG A 224 15.31 9.05 2.01
C ARG A 224 15.96 9.35 0.65
N ALA A 225 17.29 9.46 0.66
CA ALA A 225 18.08 9.83 -0.51
C ALA A 225 18.11 8.66 -1.51
N VAL A 226 18.04 8.97 -2.81
CA VAL A 226 18.21 7.95 -3.85
C VAL A 226 19.67 7.56 -3.96
N CYS A 227 19.93 6.26 -4.11
CA CYS A 227 21.28 5.76 -4.31
C CYS A 227 21.98 6.46 -5.50
N ALA A 228 23.23 6.88 -5.30
CA ALA A 228 24.03 7.51 -6.34
C ALA A 228 24.37 6.53 -7.48
N SER A 229 24.56 5.25 -7.17
CA SER A 229 24.84 4.21 -8.17
C SER A 229 24.50 2.81 -7.65
N LYS A 230 24.62 1.80 -8.52
CA LYS A 230 24.58 0.37 -8.15
C LYS A 230 25.73 -0.06 -7.23
N SER A 231 26.64 0.81 -6.83
CA SER A 231 27.72 0.49 -5.88
C SER A 231 27.60 1.22 -4.54
N SER A 232 26.57 2.06 -4.37
CA SER A 232 26.30 2.76 -3.11
C SER A 232 26.20 1.79 -1.93
N ARG A 233 27.02 2.01 -0.89
CA ARG A 233 27.07 1.13 0.29
C ARG A 233 26.24 1.62 1.47
N ALA A 234 26.04 2.94 1.58
CA ALA A 234 25.19 3.52 2.61
C ALA A 234 23.70 3.22 2.31
N PRO A 235 22.84 3.16 3.33
CA PRO A 235 21.38 3.09 3.16
C PRO A 235 20.90 4.19 2.22
N CYS A 236 20.12 3.81 1.20
CA CYS A 236 19.56 4.72 0.23
C CYS A 236 18.44 4.03 -0.56
N VAL A 237 17.50 4.83 -1.05
CA VAL A 237 16.33 4.42 -1.83
C VAL A 237 16.76 3.99 -3.23
N THR A 238 16.31 2.82 -3.68
CA THR A 238 16.46 2.38 -5.08
C THR A 238 15.35 1.41 -5.46
N LEU A 239 15.00 1.32 -6.76
CA LEU A 239 13.90 0.44 -7.16
C LEU A 239 14.22 -1.01 -6.82
N GLY A 240 13.27 -1.67 -6.16
CA GLY A 240 13.33 -3.10 -5.89
C GLY A 240 12.87 -3.95 -7.07
N VAL A 241 12.52 -5.19 -6.72
CA VAL A 241 12.06 -6.21 -7.67
C VAL A 241 10.82 -5.68 -8.39
N PRO A 242 10.73 -5.74 -9.74
CA PRO A 242 9.52 -5.35 -10.43
C PRO A 242 8.31 -6.20 -10.00
N PRO A 243 7.08 -5.67 -10.03
CA PRO A 243 5.92 -6.40 -9.52
C PRO A 243 5.75 -7.75 -10.19
N THR A 244 5.61 -8.79 -9.36
CA THR A 244 5.63 -10.18 -9.80
C THR A 244 4.88 -11.08 -8.82
N TRP A 245 4.33 -12.18 -9.34
CA TRP A 245 3.84 -13.29 -8.51
C TRP A 245 4.93 -14.36 -8.30
N GLN A 246 6.09 -14.22 -8.95
CA GLN A 246 7.26 -15.09 -8.76
C GLN A 246 8.06 -14.62 -7.54
N VAL A 247 7.46 -14.73 -6.36
CA VAL A 247 7.96 -14.21 -5.06
C VAL A 247 9.24 -14.88 -4.55
N THR A 248 9.77 -15.85 -5.29
CA THR A 248 11.05 -16.52 -5.01
C THR A 248 11.99 -16.49 -6.20
N ASP A 249 11.89 -15.46 -7.04
CA ASP A 249 12.90 -15.20 -8.07
C ASP A 249 14.30 -15.16 -7.41
N PRO A 250 15.30 -15.93 -7.90
CA PRO A 250 16.62 -15.96 -7.29
C PRO A 250 17.30 -14.60 -7.16
N ARG A 251 16.92 -13.62 -7.99
CA ARG A 251 17.44 -12.24 -7.93
C ARG A 251 17.05 -11.52 -6.65
N ILE A 252 15.96 -11.92 -5.99
CA ILE A 252 15.51 -11.35 -4.71
C ILE A 252 16.50 -11.69 -3.58
N GLY A 253 17.21 -12.83 -3.71
CA GLY A 253 18.23 -13.25 -2.73
C GLY A 253 17.65 -13.78 -1.42
N LEU A 254 16.47 -14.39 -1.45
CA LEU A 254 15.87 -15.01 -0.27
C LEU A 254 16.69 -16.22 0.22
N THR A 255 16.82 -16.35 1.55
CA THR A 255 17.28 -17.60 2.16
C THR A 255 16.27 -18.72 1.92
N SER A 256 16.70 -19.98 2.05
CA SER A 256 15.80 -21.14 1.87
C SER A 256 14.56 -21.09 2.76
N THR A 257 14.69 -20.59 3.99
CA THR A 257 13.57 -20.41 4.92
C THR A 257 12.61 -19.32 4.45
N GLN A 258 13.13 -18.17 4.02
CA GLN A 258 12.30 -17.10 3.47
C GLN A 258 11.56 -17.57 2.22
N ALA A 259 12.26 -18.19 1.27
CA ALA A 259 11.66 -18.73 0.05
C ALA A 259 10.57 -19.77 0.35
N TYR A 260 10.78 -20.64 1.35
CA TYR A 260 9.79 -21.62 1.80
C TYR A 260 8.46 -20.97 2.22
N TYR A 261 8.53 -19.88 2.99
CA TYR A 261 7.34 -19.17 3.46
C TYR A 261 6.73 -18.27 2.40
N ALA A 262 7.55 -17.57 1.61
CA ALA A 262 7.10 -16.73 0.51
C ALA A 262 6.22 -17.53 -0.46
N LEU A 263 6.65 -18.72 -0.90
CA LEU A 263 5.88 -19.61 -1.78
C LEU A 263 4.50 -20.03 -1.24
N ARG A 264 4.30 -19.97 0.08
CA ARG A 264 3.07 -20.44 0.74
C ARG A 264 2.13 -19.31 1.12
N LEU A 265 2.68 -18.16 1.49
CA LEU A 265 1.95 -17.10 2.17
C LEU A 265 1.98 -15.76 1.43
N GLN A 266 3.00 -15.51 0.61
CA GLN A 266 3.10 -14.26 -0.16
C GLN A 266 2.42 -14.43 -1.51
N ASP A 267 1.41 -13.60 -1.79
CA ASP A 267 0.67 -13.63 -3.05
C ASP A 267 1.42 -12.92 -4.19
N ALA A 268 2.13 -11.82 -3.90
CA ALA A 268 2.91 -11.06 -4.88
C ALA A 268 3.89 -10.07 -4.24
N ASP A 269 4.87 -9.63 -5.02
CA ASP A 269 5.56 -8.36 -4.87
C ASP A 269 4.83 -7.30 -5.70
N LEU A 270 4.51 -6.16 -5.09
CA LEU A 270 3.85 -5.02 -5.74
C LEU A 270 4.72 -3.77 -5.64
N TRP A 271 4.47 -2.79 -6.51
CA TRP A 271 4.99 -1.43 -6.32
C TRP A 271 3.85 -0.58 -5.80
N ILE A 272 3.76 -0.52 -4.47
CA ILE A 272 2.73 0.24 -3.74
C ILE A 272 3.20 1.68 -3.60
N GLY A 273 4.41 1.89 -3.08
CA GLY A 273 5.09 3.17 -2.98
C GLY A 273 5.42 3.78 -4.33
N ARG A 274 5.84 5.05 -4.28
CA ARG A 274 6.07 5.88 -5.48
C ARG A 274 7.32 6.73 -5.28
N PRO A 275 8.50 6.11 -5.15
CA PRO A 275 9.73 6.82 -4.80
C PRO A 275 10.17 7.85 -5.84
N TRP A 276 9.61 7.82 -7.05
CA TRP A 276 9.85 8.81 -8.09
C TRP A 276 9.08 10.14 -7.90
N ASN A 277 8.20 10.22 -6.90
CA ASN A 277 7.50 11.44 -6.52
C ASN A 277 8.16 12.10 -5.31
N GLN A 278 7.94 13.41 -5.14
CA GLN A 278 8.23 14.10 -3.88
C GLN A 278 7.38 13.50 -2.77
N ASP A 279 8.02 13.14 -1.66
CA ASP A 279 7.40 12.55 -0.45
C ASP A 279 6.47 11.38 -0.76
N GLN A 280 6.82 10.59 -1.79
CA GLN A 280 6.00 9.49 -2.32
C GLN A 280 4.58 9.89 -2.77
N ALA A 281 4.29 11.19 -2.90
CA ALA A 281 2.97 11.74 -3.19
C ALA A 281 2.96 12.49 -4.52
N TRP A 282 3.40 13.75 -4.53
CA TRP A 282 3.38 14.66 -5.68
C TRP A 282 4.29 15.88 -5.39
N PRO A 283 4.92 16.51 -6.40
CA PRO A 283 4.93 16.20 -7.83
C PRO A 283 5.82 15.02 -8.22
N PHE A 284 5.66 14.58 -9.47
CA PHE A 284 6.62 13.68 -10.12
C PHE A 284 7.98 14.38 -10.26
N LEU A 285 9.06 13.67 -9.93
CA LEU A 285 10.43 14.19 -9.97
C LEU A 285 11.25 13.44 -11.06
N PRO A 286 11.35 13.99 -12.29
CA PRO A 286 12.00 13.29 -13.40
C PRO A 286 13.47 12.91 -13.15
N ALA A 287 14.24 13.77 -12.48
CA ALA A 287 15.64 13.49 -12.14
C ALA A 287 15.75 12.34 -11.13
N ARG A 288 14.90 12.36 -10.10
CA ARG A 288 14.81 11.30 -9.10
C ARG A 288 14.44 9.96 -9.75
N ALA A 289 13.44 9.96 -10.64
CA ALA A 289 13.02 8.78 -11.38
C ALA A 289 14.14 8.16 -12.23
N LYS A 290 14.94 9.00 -12.92
CA LYS A 290 16.11 8.55 -13.69
C LYS A 290 17.18 7.94 -12.79
N GLN A 291 17.46 8.56 -11.64
CA GLN A 291 18.45 8.06 -10.70
C GLN A 291 18.03 6.74 -10.05
N LEU A 292 16.75 6.61 -9.70
CA LEU A 292 16.15 5.36 -9.21
C LEU A 292 16.34 4.23 -10.22
N ALA A 293 16.02 4.48 -11.50
CA ALA A 293 16.22 3.51 -12.57
C ALA A 293 17.70 3.14 -12.78
N ALA A 294 18.61 4.14 -12.74
CA ALA A 294 20.04 3.91 -12.94
C ALA A 294 20.71 3.15 -11.79
N SER A 295 20.22 3.33 -10.56
CA SER A 295 20.77 2.71 -9.35
C SER A 295 20.15 1.35 -9.01
N SER A 296 19.03 0.98 -9.64
CA SER A 296 18.32 -0.25 -9.33
C SER A 296 19.15 -1.50 -9.64
N PRO A 297 19.25 -2.46 -8.70
CA PRO A 297 19.83 -3.76 -8.98
C PRO A 297 18.93 -4.67 -9.83
N TYR A 298 17.69 -4.24 -10.12
CA TYR A 298 16.69 -5.01 -10.86
C TYR A 298 16.29 -4.38 -12.21
N ALA A 299 16.99 -3.31 -12.61
CA ALA A 299 16.84 -2.63 -13.90
C ALA A 299 17.71 -3.26 -15.00
#